data_AF-A0A542Q0L4-F1
#
_entry.id   AF-A0A542Q0L4-F1
#
_cell.length_a   1.000
_cell.length_b   1.000
_cell.length_c   1.000
_cell.angle_alpha   90.00
_cell.angle_beta   90.00
_cell.angle_gamma   90.00
#
_symmetry.space_group_name_H-M   'P 1'
#
loop_
_entity.id
_entity.type
_entity.pdbx_description
1 polymer ?
#
loop_
_entity_poly.entity_id
_entity_poly.type
_entity_poly.pdbx_seq_one_letter_code
_entity_poly.pdbx_strand_id
1 'polypeptide(L)'
;MPRMLDVSQDVRAEIGDEEADRLLVGDNAPGSYDCTSCRTPGDCEQERTSTVLFVGEETAVLAFAHATCIPSQVVQVAEDQLQGAVRSITGEEPPHPGASRHAGGPEQAVLGITSGLVLIEGELHPALVVEPTAPIARPGTTGTGRDDFLPLLIEQGFVPISEVSQRPTTQLHGWSVLVAMGQLHAVLQPGTGGGSPVAWWQAHQPLQVTDGWRAAANKSHTVLVFAAPVGSIGQQPREDLLRDALERAAAGGRLVAATMPLAGT
;
A
#
# COMPACT_ATOMS: atom_id res chain seq x y z
N MET A 1 0.66 -26.85 21.21
CA MET A 1 2.13 -26.60 21.23
C MET A 1 2.34 -25.17 21.72
N PRO A 2 3.41 -24.82 22.45
CA PRO A 2 3.61 -23.45 22.91
C PRO A 2 3.72 -22.50 21.70
N ARG A 3 2.95 -21.42 21.68
CA ARG A 3 2.96 -20.45 20.58
C ARG A 3 4.20 -19.56 20.66
N MET A 4 4.71 -19.11 19.52
CA MET A 4 5.95 -18.34 19.43
C MET A 4 5.67 -16.83 19.55
N LEU A 5 4.86 -16.45 20.54
CA LEU A 5 4.43 -15.06 20.76
C LEU A 5 5.43 -14.28 21.62
N ASP A 6 5.68 -13.05 21.20
CA ASP A 6 6.47 -12.06 21.92
C ASP A 6 5.52 -11.01 22.52
N VAL A 7 5.53 -10.90 23.85
CA VAL A 7 4.74 -9.92 24.62
C VAL A 7 5.72 -9.08 25.44
N SER A 8 5.89 -7.83 25.03
CA SER A 8 6.77 -6.89 25.74
C SER A 8 6.22 -6.52 27.11
N GLN A 9 7.09 -6.02 27.99
CA GLN A 9 6.69 -5.58 29.33
C GLN A 9 5.67 -4.43 29.27
N ASP A 10 5.78 -3.56 28.26
CA ASP A 10 4.85 -2.44 28.08
C ASP A 10 3.45 -2.95 27.70
N VAL A 11 3.38 -3.92 26.77
CA VAL A 11 2.10 -4.55 26.39
C VAL A 11 1.50 -5.29 27.59
N ARG A 12 2.33 -6.03 28.34
CA ARG A 12 1.92 -6.75 29.55
C ARG A 12 1.40 -5.81 30.64
N ALA A 13 2.02 -4.65 30.82
CA ALA A 13 1.59 -3.66 31.79
C ALA A 13 0.19 -3.09 31.46
N GLU A 14 -0.10 -2.92 30.16
CA GLU A 14 -1.39 -2.39 29.70
C GLU A 14 -2.53 -3.43 29.73
N ILE A 15 -2.30 -4.66 29.30
CA ILE A 15 -3.35 -5.71 29.26
C ILE A 15 -3.48 -6.49 30.57
N GLY A 16 -2.49 -6.38 31.46
CA GLY A 16 -2.41 -7.13 32.71
C GLY A 16 -1.74 -8.50 32.59
N ASP A 17 -1.10 -8.95 33.68
CA ASP A 17 -0.32 -10.19 33.72
C ASP A 17 -1.15 -11.44 33.39
N GLU A 18 -2.38 -11.52 33.91
CA GLU A 18 -3.27 -12.67 33.65
C GLU A 18 -3.64 -12.81 32.17
N GLU A 19 -3.83 -11.69 31.47
CA GLU A 19 -4.21 -11.69 30.05
C GLU A 19 -2.98 -11.95 29.16
N ALA A 20 -1.83 -11.38 29.52
CA ALA A 20 -0.56 -11.68 28.86
C ALA A 20 -0.21 -13.17 28.96
N ASP A 21 -0.42 -13.80 30.12
CA ASP A 21 -0.15 -15.21 30.30
C ASP A 21 -1.13 -16.09 29.50
N ARG A 22 -2.41 -15.70 29.38
CA ARG A 22 -3.39 -16.37 28.49
C ARG A 22 -3.00 -16.32 27.02
N LEU A 23 -2.46 -15.19 26.56
CA LEU A 23 -1.95 -15.05 25.19
C LEU A 23 -0.76 -15.99 24.93
N LEU A 24 0.16 -16.08 25.88
CA LEU A 24 1.35 -16.93 25.76
C LEU A 24 1.03 -18.43 25.74
N VAL A 25 -0.02 -18.86 26.44
CA VAL A 25 -0.50 -20.25 26.38
C VAL A 25 -1.44 -20.55 25.21
N GLY A 26 -1.88 -19.50 24.48
CA GLY A 26 -2.62 -19.61 23.23
C GLY A 26 -4.15 -19.57 23.36
N ASP A 27 -4.69 -19.23 24.53
CA ASP A 27 -6.15 -19.21 24.75
C ASP A 27 -6.84 -18.03 24.04
N ASN A 28 -6.17 -16.87 23.98
CA ASN A 28 -6.72 -15.63 23.39
C ASN A 28 -5.96 -15.14 22.14
N ALA A 29 -4.93 -15.86 21.70
CA ALA A 29 -4.25 -15.53 20.45
C ALA A 29 -4.94 -16.24 19.26
N PRO A 30 -5.02 -15.61 18.09
CA PRO A 30 -5.48 -16.28 16.88
C PRO A 30 -4.41 -17.27 16.38
N GLY A 31 -4.84 -18.33 15.68
CA GLY A 31 -3.93 -19.25 14.99
C GLY A 31 -3.23 -18.52 13.83
N SER A 32 -4.00 -18.17 12.81
CA SER A 32 -3.55 -17.30 11.71
C SER A 32 -3.91 -15.84 11.95
N TYR A 33 -3.08 -14.91 11.48
CA TYR A 33 -3.29 -13.47 11.58
C TYR A 33 -2.83 -12.76 10.31
N ASP A 34 -3.33 -11.55 10.04
CA ASP A 34 -2.73 -10.67 9.03
C ASP A 34 -1.74 -9.74 9.73
N CYS A 35 -0.48 -9.76 9.31
CA CYS A 35 0.55 -8.92 9.91
C CYS A 35 0.15 -7.44 9.81
N THR A 36 0.02 -6.74 10.94
CA THR A 36 -0.42 -5.33 10.94
C THR A 36 0.54 -4.40 10.17
N SER A 37 1.80 -4.79 10.02
CA SER A 37 2.82 -4.05 9.28
C SER A 37 2.81 -4.34 7.77
N CYS A 38 2.93 -5.62 7.37
CA CYS A 38 3.11 -5.98 5.95
C CYS A 38 1.85 -6.58 5.29
N ARG A 39 0.77 -6.80 6.05
CA ARG A 39 -0.51 -7.41 5.63
C ARG A 39 -0.40 -8.80 5.01
N THR A 40 0.75 -9.45 5.12
CA THR A 40 0.92 -10.86 4.74
C THR A 40 0.35 -11.74 5.84
N PRO A 41 -0.33 -12.85 5.50
CA PRO A 41 -0.79 -13.82 6.48
C PRO A 41 0.38 -14.44 7.24
N GLY A 42 0.22 -14.59 8.54
CA GLY A 42 1.14 -15.25 9.45
C GLY A 42 0.43 -16.28 10.33
N ASP A 43 1.20 -17.10 11.03
CA ASP A 43 0.70 -18.15 11.92
C ASP A 43 1.50 -18.23 13.23
N CYS A 44 0.84 -17.92 14.36
CA CYS A 44 1.46 -17.88 15.69
C CYS A 44 2.00 -19.23 16.17
N GLU A 45 1.61 -20.33 15.53
CA GLU A 45 2.09 -21.68 15.82
C GLU A 45 3.31 -22.08 15.00
N GLN A 46 3.57 -21.40 13.88
CA GLN A 46 4.63 -21.76 12.93
C GLN A 46 5.81 -20.77 12.94
N GLU A 47 5.59 -19.53 13.39
CA GLU A 47 6.59 -18.47 13.31
C GLU A 47 6.55 -17.52 14.50
N ARG A 48 7.65 -16.76 14.71
CA ARG A 48 7.72 -15.77 15.78
C ARG A 48 6.83 -14.57 15.48
N THR A 49 5.92 -14.30 16.39
CA THR A 49 4.90 -13.25 16.25
C THR A 49 5.02 -12.22 17.37
N SER A 50 5.13 -10.95 17.02
CA SER A 50 5.05 -9.82 17.94
C SER A 50 3.61 -9.43 18.24
N THR A 51 3.30 -9.15 19.50
CA THR A 51 2.05 -8.51 19.91
C THR A 51 2.17 -6.99 19.89
N VAL A 52 1.20 -6.32 19.29
CA VAL A 52 1.16 -4.86 19.19
C VAL A 52 -0.16 -4.37 19.76
N LEU A 53 -0.10 -3.53 20.78
CA LEU A 53 -1.28 -2.96 21.42
C LEU A 53 -1.45 -1.52 20.94
N PHE A 54 -2.54 -1.26 20.21
CA PHE A 54 -2.92 0.10 19.85
C PHE A 54 -3.81 0.67 20.94
N VAL A 55 -3.40 1.78 21.56
CA VAL A 55 -4.11 2.43 22.66
C VAL A 55 -4.54 3.81 22.23
N GLY A 56 -5.83 4.09 22.40
CA GLY A 56 -6.47 5.37 22.18
C GLY A 56 -6.92 5.99 23.49
N GLU A 57 -7.78 6.99 23.40
CA GLU A 57 -8.27 7.67 24.60
C GLU A 57 -9.28 6.80 25.37
N GLU A 58 -10.08 6.00 24.66
CA GLU A 58 -11.12 5.15 25.26
C GLU A 58 -11.01 3.67 24.85
N THR A 59 -10.28 3.36 23.78
CA THR A 59 -10.20 1.99 23.24
C THR A 59 -8.77 1.45 23.14
N ALA A 60 -8.63 0.14 23.35
CA ALA A 60 -7.37 -0.57 23.14
C ALA A 60 -7.61 -1.81 22.28
N VAL A 61 -6.75 -2.03 21.28
CA VAL A 61 -6.86 -3.15 20.33
C VAL A 61 -5.56 -3.90 20.25
N LEU A 62 -5.63 -5.20 20.48
CA LEU A 62 -4.49 -6.10 20.33
C LEU A 62 -4.42 -6.62 18.90
N ALA A 63 -3.24 -6.50 18.29
CA ALA A 63 -2.94 -6.99 16.96
C ALA A 63 -1.62 -7.77 16.93
N PHE A 64 -1.35 -8.42 15.80
CA PHE A 64 -0.21 -9.32 15.62
C PHE A 64 0.62 -8.94 14.39
N ALA A 65 1.92 -9.19 14.46
CA ALA A 65 2.86 -8.94 13.37
C ALA A 65 3.99 -9.96 13.38
N HIS A 66 4.64 -10.19 12.23
CA HIS A 66 5.89 -10.93 12.23
C HIS A 66 6.91 -10.25 13.14
N ALA A 67 7.65 -11.03 13.93
CA ALA A 67 8.70 -10.50 14.80
C ALA A 67 9.81 -9.76 14.03
N THR A 68 9.97 -10.04 12.73
CA THR A 68 10.90 -9.35 11.84
C THR A 68 10.35 -8.05 11.26
N CYS A 69 9.04 -7.85 11.23
CA CYS A 69 8.41 -6.63 10.71
C CYS A 69 8.46 -5.52 11.75
N ILE A 70 8.00 -5.80 12.96
CA ILE A 70 7.96 -4.85 14.08
C ILE A 70 8.12 -5.58 15.42
N PRO A 71 8.79 -4.98 16.42
CA PRO A 71 8.87 -5.54 17.77
C PRO A 71 7.52 -5.45 18.49
N SER A 72 7.36 -6.25 19.55
CA SER A 72 6.21 -6.11 20.45
C SER A 72 6.27 -4.77 21.19
N GLN A 73 5.17 -4.01 21.14
CA GLN A 73 5.13 -2.63 21.62
C GLN A 73 3.70 -2.12 21.82
N VAL A 74 3.58 -1.02 22.57
CA VAL A 74 2.36 -0.22 22.69
C VAL A 74 2.47 0.97 21.74
N VAL A 75 1.44 1.21 20.94
CA VAL A 75 1.37 2.32 19.98
C VAL A 75 0.19 3.21 20.37
N GLN A 76 0.48 4.46 20.72
CA GLN A 76 -0.54 5.47 20.98
C GLN A 76 -1.08 5.99 19.64
N VAL A 77 -2.39 5.89 19.42
CA VAL A 77 -3.04 6.40 18.20
C VAL A 77 -4.27 7.22 18.55
N ALA A 78 -4.60 8.17 17.68
CA ALA A 78 -5.81 8.96 17.86
C ALA A 78 -7.07 8.08 17.73
N GLU A 79 -8.10 8.37 18.51
CA GLU A 79 -9.32 7.54 18.64
C GLU A 79 -10.02 7.32 17.27
N ASP A 80 -9.97 8.32 16.38
CA ASP A 80 -10.51 8.25 15.03
C ASP A 80 -9.78 7.22 14.13
N GLN A 81 -8.48 7.04 14.34
CA GLN A 81 -7.67 6.02 13.65
C GLN A 81 -7.90 4.61 14.22
N LEU A 82 -8.14 4.51 15.54
CA LEU A 82 -8.44 3.25 16.22
C LEU A 82 -9.77 2.66 15.78
N GLN A 83 -10.82 3.47 15.68
CA GLN A 83 -12.13 2.98 15.22
C GLN A 83 -12.12 2.46 13.78
N GLY A 84 -11.27 3.03 12.92
CA GLY A 84 -11.04 2.51 11.57
C GLY A 84 -10.34 1.15 11.57
N ALA A 85 -9.36 0.96 12.46
CA ALA A 85 -8.65 -0.31 12.62
C ALA A 85 -9.54 -1.39 13.25
N VAL A 86 -10.33 -1.06 14.29
CA VAL A 86 -11.29 -1.99 14.93
C VAL A 86 -12.24 -2.59 13.91
N ARG A 87 -12.82 -1.77 13.02
CA ARG A 87 -13.76 -2.23 11.98
C ARG A 87 -13.14 -3.21 10.98
N SER A 88 -11.84 -3.10 10.71
CA SER A 88 -11.12 -4.03 9.84
C SER A 88 -10.65 -5.30 10.58
N ILE A 89 -10.57 -5.28 11.91
CA ILE A 89 -10.01 -6.35 12.74
C ILE A 89 -11.11 -7.24 13.36
N THR A 90 -12.25 -6.69 13.77
CA THR A 90 -13.30 -7.46 14.49
C THR A 90 -14.37 -8.07 13.59
N GLY A 91 -14.46 -7.71 12.31
CA GLY A 91 -15.45 -8.31 11.39
C GLY A 91 -16.92 -8.17 11.79
N GLU A 92 -17.24 -7.27 12.73
CA GLU A 92 -18.59 -7.09 13.29
C GLU A 92 -19.26 -5.85 12.67
N GLU A 93 -19.90 -6.03 11.51
CA GLU A 93 -20.93 -5.12 11.01
C GLU A 93 -22.25 -5.42 11.73
N PRO A 94 -22.90 -4.45 12.42
CA PRO A 94 -24.26 -4.63 12.90
C PRO A 94 -25.22 -4.76 11.70
N PRO A 95 -26.24 -5.63 11.76
CA PRO A 95 -27.11 -5.90 10.63
C PRO A 95 -28.00 -4.69 10.36
N HIS A 96 -27.58 -3.83 9.44
CA HIS A 96 -28.49 -2.90 8.78
C HIS A 96 -29.47 -3.73 7.92
N PRO A 97 -30.79 -3.66 8.18
CA PRO A 97 -31.78 -4.31 7.34
C PRO A 97 -31.86 -3.52 6.02
N GLY A 98 -30.99 -3.87 5.08
CA GLY A 98 -30.86 -3.20 3.79
C GLY A 98 -29.69 -3.68 2.92
N ALA A 99 -28.67 -4.33 3.48
CA ALA A 99 -27.59 -4.93 2.71
C ALA A 99 -27.75 -6.45 2.62
N SER A 100 -28.56 -6.87 1.65
CA SER A 100 -28.58 -8.26 1.20
C SER A 100 -27.16 -8.67 0.81
N ARG A 101 -26.70 -9.82 1.32
CA ARG A 101 -25.45 -10.51 0.96
C ARG A 101 -25.32 -10.56 -0.56
N HIS A 102 -24.53 -9.66 -1.13
CA HIS A 102 -24.05 -9.79 -2.48
C HIS A 102 -22.79 -10.65 -2.42
N ALA A 103 -22.99 -11.95 -2.57
CA ALA A 103 -21.95 -12.79 -3.15
C ALA A 103 -21.55 -12.17 -4.51
N GLY A 104 -20.30 -11.72 -4.65
CA GLY A 104 -19.71 -11.33 -5.94
C GLY A 104 -19.47 -9.83 -6.20
N GLY A 105 -18.83 -9.10 -5.28
CA GLY A 105 -18.20 -7.80 -5.59
C GLY A 105 -16.74 -7.98 -6.03
N PRO A 106 -16.19 -7.17 -6.96
CA PRO A 106 -14.79 -7.27 -7.37
C PRO A 106 -13.86 -6.92 -6.21
N GLU A 107 -12.90 -7.80 -5.90
CA GLU A 107 -11.77 -7.49 -5.01
C GLU A 107 -11.09 -6.21 -5.49
N GLN A 108 -11.01 -5.21 -4.61
CA GLN A 108 -10.28 -3.98 -4.92
C GLN A 108 -8.78 -4.30 -5.02
N ALA A 109 -8.20 -4.02 -6.18
CA ALA A 109 -6.78 -4.21 -6.42
C ALA A 109 -5.92 -3.44 -5.40
N VAL A 110 -4.98 -4.12 -4.76
CA VAL A 110 -3.98 -3.48 -3.89
C VAL A 110 -2.76 -3.12 -4.74
N LEU A 111 -2.38 -1.84 -4.71
CA LEU A 111 -1.23 -1.31 -5.47
C LEU A 111 -0.10 -0.94 -4.51
N GLY A 112 1.10 -1.44 -4.78
CA GLY A 112 2.34 -0.97 -4.16
C GLY A 112 2.85 0.27 -4.89
N ILE A 113 3.39 1.23 -4.12
CA ILE A 113 4.07 2.42 -4.65
C ILE A 113 5.47 2.53 -4.08
N THR A 114 6.44 2.76 -4.96
CA THR A 114 7.81 3.12 -4.61
C THR A 114 8.13 4.52 -5.15
N SER A 115 8.60 5.44 -4.31
CA SER A 115 9.03 6.77 -4.74
C SER A 115 10.55 6.82 -4.98
N GLY A 116 10.98 7.46 -6.06
CA GLY A 116 12.40 7.61 -6.38
C GLY A 116 12.65 8.76 -7.36
N LEU A 117 13.92 9.03 -7.66
CA LEU A 117 14.31 9.98 -8.69
C LEU A 117 14.71 9.23 -9.96
N VAL A 118 14.40 9.80 -11.13
CA VAL A 118 14.85 9.28 -12.42
C VAL A 118 15.59 10.37 -13.16
N LEU A 119 16.77 10.03 -13.69
CA LEU A 119 17.57 10.92 -14.51
C LEU A 119 17.12 10.84 -15.97
N ILE A 120 16.62 11.93 -16.52
CA ILE A 120 16.23 12.07 -17.93
C ILE A 120 16.95 13.30 -18.50
N GLU A 121 17.70 13.13 -19.58
CA GLU A 121 18.41 14.22 -20.26
C GLU A 121 19.32 15.07 -19.31
N GLY A 122 19.84 14.44 -18.25
CA GLY A 122 20.68 15.12 -17.25
C GLY A 122 19.90 15.87 -16.16
N GLU A 123 18.57 15.83 -16.19
CA GLU A 123 17.70 16.40 -15.15
C GLU A 123 17.07 15.30 -14.28
N LEU A 124 17.03 15.53 -12.97
CA LEU A 124 16.38 14.63 -12.02
C LEU A 124 14.88 14.93 -11.97
N HIS A 125 14.07 13.91 -12.26
CA HIS A 125 12.62 13.97 -12.19
C HIS A 125 12.10 13.15 -11.00
N PRO A 126 11.09 13.64 -10.27
CA PRO A 126 10.41 12.84 -9.27
C PRO A 126 9.60 11.75 -9.96
N ALA A 127 9.74 10.53 -9.49
CA ALA A 127 9.05 9.37 -10.04
C ALA A 127 8.33 8.56 -8.95
N LEU A 128 7.22 7.95 -9.35
CA LEU A 128 6.56 6.87 -8.63
C LEU A 128 6.55 5.62 -9.50
N VAL A 129 6.82 4.47 -8.90
CA VAL A 129 6.70 3.16 -9.53
C VAL A 129 5.53 2.44 -8.88
N VAL A 130 4.58 2.00 -9.70
CA VAL A 130 3.34 1.35 -9.27
C VAL A 130 3.34 -0.10 -9.74
N GLU A 131 3.13 -1.02 -8.82
CA GLU A 131 3.03 -2.46 -9.10
C GLU A 131 1.90 -3.06 -8.28
N PRO A 132 0.95 -3.79 -8.89
CA PRO A 132 -0.11 -4.45 -8.14
C PRO A 132 0.46 -5.62 -7.34
N THR A 133 -0.14 -5.94 -6.20
CA THR A 133 0.31 -7.07 -5.35
C THR A 133 -0.19 -8.42 -5.86
N ALA A 134 -1.15 -8.42 -6.79
CA ALA A 134 -1.70 -9.60 -7.44
C ALA A 134 -2.06 -9.27 -8.91
N PRO A 135 -2.21 -10.28 -9.79
CA PRO A 135 -2.63 -10.05 -11.17
C PRO A 135 -3.98 -9.32 -11.23
N ILE A 136 -4.12 -8.35 -12.12
CA ILE A 136 -5.36 -7.58 -12.26
C ILE A 136 -6.18 -8.16 -13.40
N ALA A 137 -7.46 -8.40 -13.18
CA ALA A 137 -8.38 -8.85 -14.22
C ALA A 137 -9.56 -7.89 -14.33
N ARG A 138 -10.15 -7.79 -15.52
CA ARG A 138 -11.40 -7.03 -15.70
C ARG A 138 -12.56 -7.67 -14.91
N PRO A 139 -13.48 -6.85 -14.36
CA PRO A 139 -14.69 -7.36 -13.75
C PRO A 139 -15.47 -8.28 -14.70
N GLY A 140 -15.87 -9.46 -14.22
CA GLY A 140 -16.62 -10.46 -15.00
C GLY A 140 -15.76 -11.48 -15.75
N THR A 141 -14.43 -11.34 -15.74
CA THR A 141 -13.52 -12.39 -16.25
C THR A 141 -13.46 -13.55 -15.25
N THR A 142 -13.82 -14.76 -15.68
CA THR A 142 -13.74 -16.00 -14.87
C THR A 142 -12.65 -16.93 -15.41
N GLY A 143 -11.80 -17.45 -14.53
CA GLY A 143 -10.66 -18.34 -14.86
C GLY A 143 -9.29 -17.72 -14.50
N THR A 144 -8.19 -18.45 -14.75
CA THR A 144 -6.81 -17.93 -14.69
C THR A 144 -6.63 -16.91 -15.81
N GLY A 145 -7.17 -15.71 -15.60
CA GLY A 145 -7.16 -14.62 -16.55
C GLY A 145 -5.75 -14.09 -16.79
N ARG A 146 -5.55 -13.59 -18.00
CA ARG A 146 -4.40 -12.75 -18.36
C ARG A 146 -4.38 -11.52 -17.44
N ASP A 147 -3.20 -11.09 -17.01
CA ASP A 147 -3.05 -9.82 -16.27
C ASP A 147 -3.37 -8.65 -17.23
N ASP A 148 -4.49 -8.00 -16.97
CA ASP A 148 -5.07 -6.89 -17.72
C ASP A 148 -4.57 -5.52 -17.22
N PHE A 149 -3.64 -5.47 -16.25
CA PHE A 149 -3.18 -4.22 -15.64
C PHE A 149 -2.66 -3.20 -16.67
N LEU A 150 -1.74 -3.60 -17.56
CA LEU A 150 -1.21 -2.69 -18.57
C LEU A 150 -2.25 -2.27 -19.62
N PRO A 151 -3.03 -3.17 -20.24
CA PRO A 151 -4.13 -2.77 -21.12
C PRO A 151 -5.07 -1.74 -20.49
N LEU A 152 -5.44 -1.93 -19.21
CA LEU A 152 -6.31 -1.00 -18.49
C LEU A 152 -5.68 0.39 -18.34
N LEU A 153 -4.39 0.48 -18.02
CA LEU A 153 -3.71 1.77 -17.90
C LEU A 153 -3.52 2.46 -19.25
N ILE A 154 -3.26 1.69 -20.32
CA ILE A 154 -3.17 2.24 -21.68
C ILE A 154 -4.51 2.85 -22.10
N GLU A 155 -5.63 2.21 -21.77
CA GLU A 155 -6.98 2.77 -21.99
C GLU A 155 -7.21 4.08 -21.23
N GLN A 156 -6.57 4.26 -20.07
CA GLN A 156 -6.60 5.50 -19.30
C GLN A 156 -5.64 6.58 -19.82
N GLY A 157 -4.78 6.23 -20.79
CA GLY A 157 -3.86 7.16 -21.45
C GLY A 157 -2.39 7.06 -21.01
N PHE A 158 -2.02 6.05 -20.20
CA PHE A 158 -0.60 5.75 -19.99
C PHE A 158 0.03 5.27 -21.30
N VAL A 159 1.29 5.64 -21.52
CA VAL A 159 2.02 5.30 -22.75
C VAL A 159 2.99 4.15 -22.49
N PRO A 160 3.05 3.11 -23.35
CA PRO A 160 4.12 2.12 -23.31
C PRO A 160 5.48 2.79 -23.51
N ILE A 161 6.48 2.40 -22.72
CA ILE A 161 7.84 2.89 -22.85
C ILE A 161 8.83 1.73 -22.99
N SER A 162 9.77 1.88 -23.91
CA SER A 162 10.85 0.91 -24.13
C SER A 162 12.14 1.30 -23.39
N GLU A 163 12.26 2.56 -22.97
CA GLU A 163 13.42 3.11 -22.28
C GLU A 163 12.97 4.01 -21.12
N VAL A 164 13.57 3.83 -19.94
CA VAL A 164 13.22 4.62 -18.72
C VAL A 164 13.64 6.08 -18.86
N SER A 165 14.65 6.36 -19.68
CA SER A 165 15.08 7.72 -20.03
C SER A 165 14.10 8.46 -20.95
N GLN A 166 13.08 7.78 -21.48
CA GLN A 166 12.09 8.41 -22.32
C GLN A 166 11.03 9.11 -21.47
N ARG A 167 10.89 10.42 -21.64
CA ARG A 167 9.82 11.18 -20.99
C ARG A 167 8.47 10.93 -21.70
N PRO A 168 7.39 10.58 -20.97
CA PRO A 168 6.04 10.58 -21.53
C PRO A 168 5.68 11.97 -22.06
N THR A 169 5.38 12.07 -23.36
CA THR A 169 5.13 13.35 -24.05
C THR A 169 3.80 13.98 -23.70
N THR A 170 2.86 13.21 -23.14
CA THR A 170 1.51 13.66 -22.81
C THR A 170 1.30 13.69 -21.30
N GLN A 171 0.78 14.80 -20.79
CA GLN A 171 0.30 14.87 -19.41
C GLN A 171 -1.07 14.21 -19.31
N LEU A 172 -1.25 13.34 -18.32
CA LEU A 172 -2.47 12.57 -18.14
C LEU A 172 -3.57 13.46 -17.52
N HIS A 173 -4.65 13.69 -18.26
CA HIS A 173 -5.68 14.65 -17.87
C HIS A 173 -6.53 14.11 -16.72
N GLY A 174 -6.78 14.94 -15.71
CA GLY A 174 -7.60 14.63 -14.53
C GLY A 174 -6.96 13.67 -13.52
N TRP A 175 -5.76 13.17 -13.81
CA TRP A 175 -4.92 12.45 -12.85
C TRP A 175 -4.04 13.44 -12.08
N SER A 176 -3.66 13.10 -10.85
CA SER A 176 -2.68 13.90 -10.09
C SER A 176 -2.01 13.09 -8.98
N VAL A 177 -0.83 13.54 -8.56
CA VAL A 177 -0.14 12.99 -7.38
C VAL A 177 -0.33 13.96 -6.23
N LEU A 178 -0.99 13.51 -5.15
CA LEU A 178 -1.28 14.31 -3.98
C LEU A 178 -0.12 14.27 -2.99
N VAL A 179 0.51 15.42 -2.77
CA VAL A 179 1.50 15.66 -1.74
C VAL A 179 1.00 16.76 -0.81
N ALA A 180 1.08 16.54 0.49
CA ALA A 180 0.70 17.56 1.47
C ALA A 180 1.62 17.45 2.68
N MET A 181 2.05 18.59 3.21
CA MET A 181 3.04 18.68 4.29
C MET A 181 4.34 17.93 3.94
N GLY A 182 4.69 17.94 2.65
CA GLY A 182 5.84 17.22 2.12
C GLY A 182 5.70 15.71 2.05
N GLN A 183 4.60 15.10 2.48
CA GLN A 183 4.39 13.65 2.41
C GLN A 183 3.55 13.28 1.20
N LEU A 184 3.74 12.08 0.66
CA LEU A 184 2.92 11.51 -0.41
C LEU A 184 1.66 10.86 0.19
N HIS A 185 0.48 11.29 -0.26
CA HIS A 185 -0.81 10.83 0.26
C HIS A 185 -1.55 9.91 -0.71
N ALA A 186 -1.61 10.28 -1.99
CA ALA A 186 -2.45 9.56 -2.95
C ALA A 186 -2.01 9.77 -4.40
N VAL A 187 -2.43 8.86 -5.26
CA VAL A 187 -2.53 9.09 -6.71
C VAL A 187 -4.02 9.15 -7.02
N LEU A 188 -4.46 10.30 -7.52
CA LEU A 188 -5.85 10.57 -7.84
C LEU A 188 -6.09 10.31 -9.32
N GLN A 189 -7.22 9.69 -9.62
CA GLN A 189 -7.74 9.50 -10.97
C GLN A 189 -8.98 10.38 -11.21
N PRO A 190 -9.34 10.67 -12.47
CA PRO A 190 -10.55 11.38 -12.81
C PRO A 190 -11.78 10.68 -12.21
N GLY A 191 -12.72 11.46 -11.68
CA GLY A 191 -14.02 10.92 -11.27
C GLY A 191 -14.83 10.43 -12.46
N THR A 192 -15.71 9.46 -12.23
CA THR A 192 -16.63 8.97 -13.27
C THR A 192 -17.56 10.10 -13.72
N GLY A 193 -17.77 10.22 -15.04
CA GLY A 193 -18.68 11.23 -15.62
C GLY A 193 -18.29 12.69 -15.36
N GLY A 194 -17.01 12.98 -15.08
CA GLY A 194 -16.56 14.34 -14.74
C GLY A 194 -16.78 14.72 -13.27
N GLY A 195 -17.05 13.73 -12.42
CA GLY A 195 -17.13 13.90 -10.97
C GLY A 195 -15.81 14.29 -10.32
N SER A 196 -15.84 14.49 -8.99
CA SER A 196 -14.63 14.81 -8.22
C SER A 196 -13.58 13.70 -8.36
N PRO A 197 -12.28 14.04 -8.38
CA PRO A 197 -11.21 13.04 -8.40
C PRO A 197 -11.35 12.04 -7.26
N VAL A 198 -11.05 10.78 -7.53
CA VAL A 198 -11.07 9.70 -6.54
C VAL A 198 -9.68 9.09 -6.43
N ALA A 199 -9.35 8.51 -5.27
CA ALA A 199 -8.07 7.83 -5.11
C ALA A 199 -8.01 6.58 -5.99
N TRP A 200 -7.04 6.54 -6.91
CA TRP A 200 -6.62 5.28 -7.55
C TRP A 200 -5.71 4.49 -6.62
N TRP A 201 -4.87 5.20 -5.88
CA TRP A 201 -4.10 4.68 -4.76
C TRP A 201 -4.10 5.71 -3.63
N GLN A 202 -4.14 5.23 -2.40
CA GLN A 202 -4.02 6.06 -1.20
C GLN A 202 -3.11 5.38 -0.18
N ALA A 203 -2.18 6.15 0.37
CA ALA A 203 -1.34 5.69 1.45
C ALA A 203 -2.19 5.49 2.72
N HIS A 204 -2.01 4.37 3.41
CA HIS A 204 -2.63 4.19 4.72
C HIS A 204 -2.10 5.22 5.74
N GLN A 205 -0.82 5.54 5.63
CA GLN A 205 -0.14 6.63 6.35
C GLN A 205 0.68 7.43 5.32
N PRO A 206 0.70 8.77 5.38
CA PRO A 206 1.42 9.57 4.39
C PRO A 206 2.90 9.21 4.31
N LEU A 207 3.36 8.85 3.12
CA LEU A 207 4.72 8.35 2.91
C LEU A 207 5.72 9.50 2.89
N GLN A 208 6.81 9.35 3.64
CA GLN A 208 7.94 10.29 3.57
C GLN A 208 8.67 10.11 2.24
N VAL A 209 8.85 11.23 1.52
CA VAL A 209 9.69 11.29 0.33
C VAL A 209 10.99 12.01 0.65
N THR A 210 12.05 11.68 -0.08
CA THR A 210 13.36 12.31 0.12
C THR A 210 13.30 13.79 -0.24
N ASP A 211 14.22 14.59 0.33
CA ASP A 211 14.29 16.02 0.02
C ASP A 211 14.58 16.29 -1.46
N GLY A 212 15.40 15.44 -2.09
CA GLY A 212 15.67 15.51 -3.53
C GLY A 212 14.41 15.28 -4.36
N TRP A 213 13.59 14.30 -3.99
CA TRP A 213 12.30 14.05 -4.65
C TRP A 213 11.36 15.25 -4.50
N ARG A 214 11.23 15.78 -3.28
CA ARG A 214 10.36 16.93 -2.97
C ARG A 214 10.80 18.18 -3.72
N ALA A 215 12.11 18.46 -3.76
CA ALA A 215 12.67 19.59 -4.49
C ALA A 215 12.40 19.47 -5.99
N ALA A 216 12.58 18.28 -6.57
CA ALA A 216 12.29 18.03 -7.98
C ALA A 216 10.80 18.21 -8.30
N ALA A 217 9.90 17.68 -7.45
CA ALA A 217 8.45 17.83 -7.60
C ALA A 217 7.95 19.27 -7.48
N ASN A 218 8.50 20.04 -6.52
CA ASN A 218 8.16 21.46 -6.38
C ASN A 218 8.70 22.31 -7.54
N LYS A 219 9.83 21.91 -8.14
CA LYS A 219 10.41 22.60 -9.31
C LYS A 219 9.61 22.32 -10.58
N SER A 220 9.25 21.06 -10.82
CA SER A 220 8.61 20.62 -12.07
C SER A 220 7.08 20.70 -12.05
N HIS A 221 6.47 20.77 -10.87
CA HIS A 221 5.03 20.59 -10.63
C HIS A 221 4.44 19.33 -11.28
N THR A 222 5.28 18.36 -11.58
CA THR A 222 4.92 17.13 -12.29
C THR A 222 5.71 15.94 -11.76
N VAL A 223 5.05 14.79 -11.73
CA VAL A 223 5.61 13.51 -11.28
C VAL A 223 5.48 12.50 -12.40
N LEU A 224 6.55 11.77 -12.68
CA LEU A 224 6.53 10.64 -13.60
C LEU A 224 5.98 9.42 -12.87
N VAL A 225 4.94 8.80 -13.42
CA VAL A 225 4.36 7.59 -12.84
C VAL A 225 4.61 6.44 -13.79
N PHE A 226 5.45 5.50 -13.37
CA PHE A 226 5.74 4.24 -14.05
C PHE A 226 4.85 3.15 -13.46
N ALA A 227 4.32 2.26 -14.30
CA ALA A 227 3.50 1.15 -13.85
C ALA A 227 3.84 -0.14 -14.60
N ALA A 228 3.91 -1.24 -13.85
CA ALA A 228 4.22 -2.57 -14.38
C ALA A 228 3.32 -3.65 -13.76
N PRO A 229 3.07 -4.78 -14.44
CA PRO A 229 2.32 -5.91 -13.88
C PRO A 229 2.99 -6.48 -12.64
N VAL A 230 2.25 -7.23 -11.83
CA VAL A 230 2.78 -7.91 -10.65
C VAL A 230 4.03 -8.76 -10.99
N GLY A 231 5.03 -8.72 -10.11
CA GLY A 231 6.28 -9.46 -10.23
C GLY A 231 7.23 -8.94 -11.32
N SER A 232 6.97 -7.77 -11.90
CA SER A 232 7.87 -7.16 -12.90
C SER A 232 8.99 -6.35 -12.26
N ILE A 233 8.69 -5.66 -11.16
CA ILE A 233 9.65 -4.79 -10.46
C ILE A 233 10.07 -5.43 -9.13
N GLY A 234 9.10 -5.82 -8.31
CA GLY A 234 9.32 -6.36 -6.97
C GLY A 234 9.84 -5.32 -5.98
N GLN A 235 10.13 -5.79 -4.76
CA GLN A 235 10.76 -4.97 -3.73
C GLN A 235 12.23 -4.75 -4.06
N GLN A 236 12.64 -3.49 -4.20
CA GLN A 236 14.02 -3.13 -4.53
C GLN A 236 14.66 -2.39 -3.35
N PRO A 237 15.71 -2.94 -2.71
CA PRO A 237 16.27 -2.36 -1.49
C PRO A 237 17.15 -1.13 -1.76
N ARG A 238 17.48 -0.86 -3.03
CA ARG A 238 18.37 0.22 -3.45
C ARG A 238 17.89 0.84 -4.76
N GLU A 239 18.20 2.11 -4.97
CA GLU A 239 17.76 2.89 -6.13
C GLU A 239 18.38 2.41 -7.46
N ASP A 240 19.62 1.94 -7.43
CA ASP A 240 20.29 1.33 -8.61
C ASP A 240 19.55 0.07 -9.07
N LEU A 241 19.15 -0.79 -8.14
CA LEU A 241 18.40 -2.00 -8.44
C LEU A 241 16.97 -1.72 -8.93
N LEU A 242 16.34 -0.65 -8.42
CA LEU A 242 15.06 -0.18 -8.93
C LEU A 242 15.17 0.28 -10.38
N ARG A 243 16.23 1.03 -10.70
CA ARG A 243 16.50 1.47 -12.07
C ARG A 243 16.71 0.28 -13.01
N ASP A 244 17.53 -0.69 -12.61
CA ASP A 244 17.76 -1.90 -13.41
C ASP A 244 16.46 -2.71 -13.62
N ALA A 245 15.58 -2.77 -12.61
CA ALA A 245 14.29 -3.46 -12.72
C ALA A 245 13.35 -2.74 -13.70
N LEU A 246 13.29 -1.41 -13.66
CA LEU A 246 12.54 -0.62 -14.62
C LEU A 246 13.09 -0.79 -16.04
N GLU A 247 14.42 -0.77 -16.23
CA GLU A 247 15.04 -0.99 -17.54
C GLU A 247 14.71 -2.37 -18.11
N ARG A 248 14.77 -3.43 -17.27
CA ARG A 248 14.34 -4.78 -17.67
C ARG A 248 12.85 -4.84 -18.04
N ALA A 249 11.98 -4.19 -17.26
CA ALA A 249 10.56 -4.14 -17.55
C ALA A 249 10.25 -3.39 -18.85
N ALA A 250 10.93 -2.26 -19.09
CA ALA A 250 10.80 -1.47 -20.31
C ALA A 250 11.25 -2.26 -21.55
N ALA A 251 12.43 -2.88 -21.50
CA ALA A 251 12.96 -3.73 -22.57
C ALA A 251 12.04 -4.94 -22.85
N GLY A 252 11.36 -5.46 -21.83
CA GLY A 252 10.37 -6.53 -21.94
C GLY A 252 8.99 -6.07 -22.44
N GLY A 253 8.78 -4.78 -22.72
CA GLY A 253 7.46 -4.24 -23.09
C GLY A 253 6.42 -4.32 -21.96
N ARG A 254 6.88 -4.39 -20.71
CA ARG A 254 6.06 -4.55 -19.49
C ARG A 254 6.00 -3.27 -18.66
N LEU A 255 6.30 -2.12 -19.25
CA LEU A 255 6.32 -0.84 -18.57
C LEU A 255 5.49 0.19 -19.35
N VAL A 256 4.58 0.84 -18.63
CA VAL A 256 3.89 2.04 -19.11
C VAL A 256 4.22 3.21 -18.20
N ALA A 257 4.12 4.42 -18.72
CA ALA A 257 4.38 5.62 -17.95
C ALA A 257 3.40 6.75 -18.30
N ALA A 258 3.27 7.69 -17.37
CA ALA A 258 2.53 8.92 -17.57
C ALA A 258 3.21 10.07 -16.83
N THR A 259 3.03 11.30 -17.34
CA THR A 259 3.35 12.51 -16.58
C THR A 259 2.08 12.99 -15.88
N MET A 260 2.09 13.11 -14.55
CA MET A 260 0.96 13.60 -13.76
C MET A 260 1.28 14.92 -13.08
N PRO A 261 0.33 15.87 -12.99
CA PRO A 261 0.52 17.09 -12.20
C PRO A 261 0.59 16.77 -10.70
N LEU A 262 1.37 17.58 -9.99
CA LEU A 262 1.39 17.58 -8.53
C LEU A 262 0.15 18.32 -8.01
N ALA A 263 -0.55 17.72 -7.05
CA ALA A 263 -1.65 18.33 -6.32
C ALA A 263 -1.27 18.46 -4.84
N GLY A 264 -1.65 19.57 -4.21
CA GLY A 264 -1.22 19.92 -2.85
C GLY A 264 0.26 20.33 -2.79
N THR A 265 0.59 21.14 -1.79
CA THR A 265 1.96 21.58 -1.45
C THR A 265 2.05 21.82 0.04
#